data_AF-A0A7G8E433-F1
#
_entry.id   AF-A0A7G8E433-F1
#
_cell.length_a   1.000
_cell.length_b   1.000
_cell.length_c   1.000
_cell.angle_alpha   90.00
_cell.angle_beta   90.00
_cell.angle_gamma   90.00
#
_symmetry.space_group_name_H-M   'P 1'
#
loop_
_entity.id
_entity.type
_entity.pdbx_description
1 polymer ?
#
loop_
_entity_poly.entity_id
_entity_poly.type
_entity_poly.pdbx_seq_one_letter_code
_entity_poly.pdbx_strand_id
1 'polypeptide(L)' 'MPLFRCEGCSIRIERSMAAYWRNKGKLLCSTCLDRQEMPLKTAESGRKRGSSEFRANSNKS' A
#
# COMPACT_ATOMS: atom_id res chain seq x y z
N MET A 1 5.42 13.04 -9.52
CA MET A 1 4.54 12.46 -8.49
C MET A 1 5.19 12.61 -7.11
N PRO A 2 4.42 12.75 -6.02
CA PRO A 2 4.99 12.86 -4.67
C PRO A 2 5.64 11.55 -4.22
N LEU A 3 6.82 11.66 -3.61
CA LEU A 3 7.55 10.55 -3.01
C LEU A 3 7.40 10.59 -1.49
N PHE A 4 6.90 9.51 -0.92
CA PHE A 4 6.73 9.35 0.52
C PHE A 4 7.77 8.39 1.09
N ARG A 5 8.07 8.49 2.39
CA ARG A 5 8.91 7.49 3.06
C ARG A 5 8.05 6.31 3.51
N CYS A 6 8.58 5.10 3.30
CA CYS A 6 8.02 3.89 3.87
C CYS A 6 8.27 3.84 5.38
N GLU A 7 7.25 3.55 6.18
CA GLU A 7 7.36 3.41 7.64
C GLU A 7 8.17 2.17 8.05
N GLY A 8 8.23 1.13 7.22
CA GLY A 8 8.92 -0.12 7.56
C GLY A 8 10.40 -0.18 7.16
N CYS A 9 10.82 0.58 6.16
CA CYS A 9 12.18 0.52 5.62
C CYS A 9 12.76 1.87 5.18
N SER A 10 12.04 2.98 5.41
CA SER A 10 12.46 4.36 5.11
C SER A 10 12.80 4.68 3.64
N ILE A 11 12.60 3.73 2.71
CA ILE A 11 12.79 3.97 1.28
C ILE A 11 11.76 4.98 0.75
N ARG A 12 12.10 5.67 -0.33
CA ARG A 12 11.16 6.54 -1.05
C ARG A 12 10.25 5.68 -1.92
N ILE A 13 8.95 5.92 -1.83
CA ILE A 13 7.92 5.22 -2.60
C ILE A 13 6.97 6.20 -3.28
N GLU A 14 6.52 5.83 -4.48
CA GLU A 14 5.51 6.57 -5.21
C GLU A 14 4.11 6.11 -4.79
N ARG A 15 3.30 7.05 -4.27
CA ARG A 15 1.92 6.82 -3.83
C ARG A 15 1.07 8.06 -4.08
N SER A 16 -0.24 7.88 -4.16
CA SER A 16 -1.19 8.98 -4.29
C SER A 16 -1.35 9.74 -2.96
N MET A 17 -1.54 11.07 -2.99
CA MET A 17 -1.87 11.86 -1.78
C MET A 17 -3.11 11.33 -1.05
N ALA A 18 -4.10 10.82 -1.79
CA ALA A 18 -5.27 10.17 -1.20
C ALA A 18 -4.88 8.98 -0.29
N ALA A 19 -3.87 8.18 -0.67
CA ALA A 19 -3.39 7.08 0.14
C ALA A 19 -2.66 7.57 1.39
N TYR A 20 -1.90 8.66 1.28
CA TYR A 20 -1.24 9.32 2.41
C TYR A 20 -2.26 9.83 3.44
N TRP A 21 -3.33 10.49 3.00
CA TRP A 21 -4.39 10.99 3.89
C TRP A 21 -5.20 9.86 4.55
N ARG A 22 -5.62 8.85 3.77
CA ARG A 22 -6.36 7.69 4.33
C ARG A 22 -5.57 6.95 5.41
N ASN A 23 -4.24 6.94 5.29
CA ASN A 23 -3.37 6.28 6.25
C ASN A 23 -2.80 7.22 7.32
N LYS A 24 -3.28 8.46 7.40
CA LYS A 24 -2.81 9.45 8.39
C LYS A 24 -1.29 9.61 8.35
N GLY A 25 -0.71 9.61 7.16
CA GLY A 25 0.73 9.74 6.95
C GLY A 25 1.53 8.43 6.97
N LYS A 26 0.91 7.30 7.31
CA LYS A 26 1.62 6.00 7.44
C LYS A 26 1.57 5.20 6.13
N LEU A 27 2.62 5.27 5.34
CA LEU A 27 2.72 4.53 4.08
C LEU A 27 3.74 3.40 4.14
N LEU A 28 3.44 2.30 3.46
CA LEU A 28 4.32 1.15 3.32
C LEU A 28 4.62 0.89 1.83
N CYS A 29 5.83 0.43 1.54
CA CYS A 29 6.18 -0.12 0.23
C CYS A 29 5.44 -1.44 -0.01
N SER A 30 5.39 -1.90 -1.25
CA SER A 30 4.75 -3.18 -1.60
C SER A 30 5.31 -4.34 -0.77
N THR A 31 6.63 -4.42 -0.59
CA THR A 31 7.29 -5.46 0.20
C THR A 31 6.92 -5.42 1.68
N CYS A 32 6.88 -4.24 2.30
CA CYS A 32 6.49 -4.11 3.70
C CYS A 32 4.99 -4.36 3.90
N LEU A 33 4.17 -4.03 2.89
CA LEU A 33 2.74 -4.31 2.89
C LEU A 33 2.48 -5.81 2.81
N ASP A 34 3.16 -6.52 1.91
CA ASP A 34 3.08 -7.97 1.73
C ASP A 34 3.47 -8.73 3.02
N ARG A 35 4.54 -8.26 3.70
CA ARG A 35 4.95 -8.75 5.02
C ARG A 35 3.96 -8.48 6.15
N GLN A 36 3.05 -7.51 6.01
CA GLN A 36 1.99 -7.26 6.99
C GLN A 36 0.73 -8.07 6.64
N GLU A 37 0.52 -8.34 5.36
CA GLU A 37 -0.61 -9.11 4.87
C GLU A 37 -0.46 -10.62 5.14
N MET A 38 0.77 -11.10 5.41
CA MET A 38 1.01 -12.46 5.91
C MET A 38 0.35 -12.63 7.31
N PRO A 39 -0.81 -13.30 7.41
CA PRO A 39 -1.64 -13.23 8.59
C PRO A 39 -1.28 -14.36 9.55
N LEU A 40 -0.64 -14.03 10.67
CA LEU A 40 -1.08 -14.64 11.92
C LEU A 40 -2.36 -13.90 12.30
N LYS A 41 -3.50 -14.55 12.04
CA LYS A 41 -4.86 -14.11 12.40
C LYS A 41 -4.94 -13.77 13.89
N THR A 42 -4.59 -12.57 14.33
CA THR A 42 -5.13 -12.01 15.58
C THR A 42 -5.01 -10.48 15.58
N ALA A 43 -6.09 -9.84 16.02
CA ALA A 43 -6.19 -8.43 16.40
C ALA A 43 -6.31 -7.39 15.26
N GLU A 44 -7.52 -7.31 14.71
CA GLU A 44 -8.34 -6.09 14.85
C GLU A 44 -7.60 -4.74 14.79
N SER A 45 -7.48 -4.17 13.59
CA SER A 45 -7.69 -2.73 13.42
C SER A 45 -8.24 -2.48 12.03
N GLY A 46 -9.54 -2.19 11.97
CA GLY A 46 -10.26 -1.96 10.73
C GLY A 46 -9.63 -0.86 9.88
N ARG A 47 -9.43 -1.16 8.59
CA ARG A 47 -9.75 -0.24 7.49
C ARG A 47 -9.68 -1.00 6.18
N LYS A 48 -10.86 -1.15 5.58
CA LYS A 48 -11.09 -1.56 4.19
C LYS A 48 -10.04 -0.92 3.26
N ARG A 49 -9.22 -1.75 2.62
CA ARG A 49 -8.55 -1.44 1.35
C ARG A 49 -8.77 -2.68 0.51
N GLY A 50 -9.92 -2.79 -0.14
CA GLY A 50 -10.15 -2.01 -1.34
C GLY A 50 -9.26 -2.62 -2.42
N SER A 51 -9.73 -3.75 -2.93
CA SER A 51 -9.18 -4.48 -4.06
C SER A 51 -8.90 -3.49 -5.18
N SER A 52 -7.64 -3.10 -5.36
CA SER A 52 -7.20 -2.51 -6.61
C SER A 52 -6.99 -3.68 -7.53
N GLU A 53 -8.06 -4.06 -8.23
CA GLU A 53 -7.99 -4.96 -9.38
C GLU A 53 -6.84 -4.50 -10.29
N PHE A 54 -5.76 -5.25 -10.30
CA PHE A 54 -4.70 -5.12 -11.30
C PHE A 54 -5.28 -5.59 -12.64
N ARG A 55 -6.04 -4.74 -13.31
CA ARG A 55 -6.41 -4.96 -14.72
C ARG A 55 -5.29 -4.43 -15.59
N ALA A 56 -4.21 -5.20 -15.68
CA ALA A 56 -3.25 -5.05 -16.75
C ALA A 56 -3.92 -5.51 -18.06
N ASN A 57 -4.66 -4.61 -18.71
CA ASN A 57 -5.16 -4.87 -20.06
C ASN A 57 -4.11 -4.37 -21.06
N SER A 58 -3.20 -5.25 -21.44
CA SER A 58 -2.23 -5.05 -22.52
C SER A 58 -2.59 -5.98 -23.68
N ASN A 59 -3.65 -5.66 -24.41
CA ASN A 59 -3.93 -6.24 -25.71
C ASN A 59 -3.23 -5.40 -26.78
N LYS A 60 -2.04 -5.86 -27.19
CA LYS A 60 -1.35 -5.51 -28.41
C LYS A 60 -1.49 -6.69 -29.38
N SER A 61 -2.33 -6.57 -30.40
CA SER A 61 -2.22 -7.19 -31.72
C SER A 61 -3.29 -6.59 -32.63
#